data_AF-A0A7S7RQ18-F1
#
_entry.id   AF-A0A7S7RQ18-F1
#
_cell.length_a   1.000
_cell.length_b   1.000
_cell.length_c   1.000
_cell.angle_alpha   90.00
_cell.angle_beta   90.00
_cell.angle_gamma   90.00
#
_symmetry.space_group_name_H-M   'P 1'
#
loop_
_entity.id
_entity.type
_entity.pdbx_description
1 polymer ?
#
loop_
_entity_poly.entity_id
_entity_poly.type
_entity_poly.pdbx_seq_one_letter_code
_entity_poly.pdbx_strand_id
1 'polypeptide(L)'
;MIKMKYFKIYGEIVISPNVINRALKVSLIVGTILNLINQGETLVTLDIANLNFIKLGLTYLVPYGVTTYTATAMKVEFLIGTKAIIDADLKCVKCGCEIHVKKNELIPECKKCGIKTHWKLK
;
A
#
# COMPACT_ATOMS: atom_id res chain seq x y z
N MET A 1 22.50 6.66 -3.42
CA MET A 1 21.67 6.43 -4.62
C MET A 1 20.57 5.38 -4.44
N ILE A 2 20.83 4.23 -3.80
CA ILE A 2 19.85 3.15 -3.58
C ILE A 2 18.61 3.63 -2.80
N LYS A 3 18.75 4.25 -1.62
CA LYS A 3 17.60 4.76 -0.82
C LYS A 3 16.66 5.71 -1.58
N MET A 4 17.17 6.46 -2.56
CA MET A 4 16.40 7.46 -3.30
C MET A 4 15.47 6.83 -4.35
N LYS A 5 15.90 5.73 -4.99
CA LYS A 5 15.04 4.94 -5.90
C LYS A 5 13.90 4.29 -5.14
N TYR A 6 14.18 3.71 -3.95
CA TYR A 6 13.15 3.12 -3.11
C TYR A 6 12.12 4.17 -2.71
N PHE A 7 12.54 5.32 -2.17
CA PHE A 7 11.60 6.36 -1.78
C PHE A 7 10.68 6.81 -2.94
N LYS A 8 11.22 6.99 -4.14
CA LYS A 8 10.45 7.35 -5.34
C LYS A 8 9.39 6.28 -5.68
N ILE A 9 9.79 5.01 -5.67
CA ILE A 9 8.90 3.86 -5.94
C ILE A 9 7.76 3.79 -4.91
N TYR A 10 8.08 3.91 -3.63
CA TYR A 10 7.07 3.88 -2.57
C TYR A 10 6.11 5.06 -2.71
N GLY A 11 6.64 6.27 -3.00
CA GLY A 11 5.83 7.45 -3.27
C GLY A 11 4.84 7.25 -4.41
N GLU A 12 5.31 6.76 -5.58
CA GLU A 12 4.46 6.51 -6.75
C GLU A 12 3.36 5.47 -6.48
N ILE A 13 3.65 4.43 -5.69
CA ILE A 13 2.67 3.41 -5.32
C ILE A 13 1.63 3.98 -4.35
N VAL A 14 2.04 4.74 -3.33
CA VAL A 14 1.15 5.35 -2.33
C VAL A 14 0.15 6.29 -3.00
N ILE A 15 0.60 7.10 -3.96
CA ILE A 15 -0.27 8.03 -4.68
C ILE A 15 -1.05 7.37 -5.83
N SER A 16 -0.88 6.06 -6.06
CA SER A 16 -1.58 5.40 -7.15
C SER A 16 -3.09 5.36 -6.88
N PRO A 17 -3.95 5.66 -7.89
CA PRO A 17 -5.40 5.73 -7.70
C PRO A 17 -6.00 4.44 -7.10
N ASN A 18 -5.43 3.29 -7.44
CA ASN A 18 -5.85 2.00 -6.91
C ASN A 18 -5.60 1.88 -5.39
N VAL A 19 -4.47 2.41 -4.87
CA VAL A 19 -4.20 2.43 -3.42
C VAL A 19 -5.10 3.45 -2.74
N ILE A 20 -5.18 4.67 -3.27
CA ILE A 20 -6.00 5.75 -2.69
C ILE A 20 -7.47 5.34 -2.60
N ASN A 21 -8.07 4.85 -3.69
CA ASN A 21 -9.49 4.47 -3.70
C ASN A 21 -9.80 3.35 -2.71
N ARG A 22 -8.91 2.35 -2.61
CA ARG A 22 -9.05 1.27 -1.63
C ARG A 22 -8.92 1.80 -0.20
N ALA A 23 -7.91 2.61 0.09
CA ALA A 23 -7.67 3.18 1.40
C ALA A 23 -8.81 4.11 1.85
N LEU A 24 -9.33 4.94 0.95
CA LEU A 24 -10.50 5.78 1.21
C LEU A 24 -11.75 4.95 1.50
N LYS A 25 -12.05 3.93 0.68
CA LYS A 25 -13.22 3.08 0.90
C LYS A 25 -13.16 2.35 2.24
N VAL A 26 -12.00 1.77 2.58
CA VAL A 26 -11.80 1.10 3.87
C VAL A 26 -11.90 2.10 5.02
N SER A 27 -11.25 3.27 4.90
CA SER A 27 -11.28 4.32 5.90
C SER A 27 -12.70 4.83 6.17
N LEU A 28 -13.52 5.04 5.14
CA LEU A 28 -14.90 5.48 5.33
C LEU A 28 -15.74 4.43 6.05
N ILE A 29 -15.65 3.16 5.66
CA ILE A 29 -16.46 2.09 6.27
C ILE A 29 -15.99 1.81 7.70
N VAL A 30 -14.72 1.46 7.86
CA VAL A 30 -14.15 1.07 9.16
C VAL A 30 -14.09 2.28 10.08
N GLY A 31 -13.70 3.45 9.58
CA GLY A 31 -13.63 4.67 10.37
C GLY A 31 -14.99 5.12 10.88
N THR A 32 -16.07 4.99 10.09
CA THR A 32 -17.42 5.29 10.56
C THR A 32 -17.87 4.34 11.67
N ILE A 33 -17.62 3.03 11.51
CA ILE A 33 -17.91 2.04 12.56
C ILE A 33 -17.13 2.36 13.84
N LEU A 34 -15.82 2.63 13.73
CA LEU A 34 -14.98 2.97 14.86
C LEU A 34 -15.44 4.26 15.54
N ASN A 35 -15.80 5.29 14.77
CA ASN A 35 -16.24 6.57 15.31
C ASN A 35 -17.58 6.44 16.07
N LEU A 36 -18.50 5.61 15.56
CA LEU A 36 -19.75 5.26 16.27
C LEU A 36 -19.49 4.50 17.58
N ILE A 37 -18.57 3.55 17.58
CA ILE A 37 -18.19 2.82 18.80
C ILE A 37 -17.54 3.76 19.83
N ASN A 38 -16.72 4.70 19.35
CA ASN A 38 -15.84 5.47 20.21
C ASN A 38 -16.52 6.74 20.77
N GLN A 39 -17.35 7.42 19.98
CA GLN A 39 -18.07 8.65 20.39
C GLN A 39 -19.42 8.79 19.68
N GLY A 40 -20.09 7.66 19.43
CA GLY A 40 -21.38 7.62 18.72
C GLY A 40 -22.49 8.39 19.43
N GLU A 41 -22.53 8.37 20.76
CA GLU A 41 -23.55 9.12 21.53
C GLU A 41 -23.48 10.61 21.20
N THR A 42 -22.29 11.21 21.32
CA THR A 42 -22.03 12.63 20.99
C THR A 42 -22.35 12.99 19.54
N LEU A 43 -22.13 12.05 18.61
CA LEU A 43 -22.45 12.24 17.19
C LEU A 43 -23.95 12.18 16.91
N VAL A 44 -24.66 11.24 17.55
CA VAL A 44 -26.10 11.03 17.37
C VAL A 44 -26.89 12.16 18.03
N THR A 45 -26.44 12.65 19.18
CA THR A 45 -27.05 13.82 19.86
C THR A 45 -26.67 15.16 19.23
N LEU A 46 -25.79 15.18 18.20
CA LEU A 46 -25.24 16.41 17.60
C LEU A 46 -24.60 17.35 18.63
N ASP A 47 -24.00 16.80 19.68
CA ASP A 47 -23.34 17.56 20.74
C ASP A 47 -21.91 17.95 20.32
N ILE A 48 -21.83 19.01 19.52
CA ILE A 48 -20.56 19.50 18.96
C ILE A 48 -19.59 19.98 20.06
N ALA A 49 -20.12 20.46 21.20
CA ALA A 49 -19.30 20.98 22.29
C ALA A 49 -18.44 19.89 22.95
N ASN A 50 -18.98 18.67 23.04
CA ASN A 50 -18.28 17.52 23.62
C ASN A 50 -17.59 16.63 22.58
N LEU A 51 -17.65 16.99 21.29
CA LEU A 51 -17.08 16.20 20.21
C LEU A 51 -15.56 16.27 20.23
N ASN A 52 -14.90 15.11 20.33
CA ASN A 52 -13.45 15.03 20.27
C ASN A 52 -12.98 14.93 18.81
N PHE A 53 -12.57 16.07 18.24
CA PHE A 53 -12.09 16.17 16.86
C PHE A 53 -10.81 15.39 16.57
N ILE A 54 -9.92 15.25 17.56
CA ILE A 54 -8.69 14.45 17.41
C ILE A 54 -9.07 12.98 17.26
N LYS A 55 -9.97 12.49 18.12
CA LYS A 55 -10.47 11.12 18.08
C LYS A 55 -11.22 10.85 16.77
N LEU A 56 -12.05 11.79 16.33
CA LEU A 56 -12.76 11.76 15.04
C LEU A 56 -11.77 11.62 13.87
N GLY A 57 -10.76 12.49 13.82
CA GLY A 57 -9.74 12.48 12.76
C GLY A 57 -8.95 11.17 12.74
N LEU A 58 -8.50 10.70 13.90
CA LEU A 58 -7.73 9.45 14.01
C LEU A 58 -8.54 8.21 13.61
N THR A 59 -9.86 8.17 13.88
CA THR A 59 -10.71 7.04 13.47
C THR A 59 -10.77 6.84 11.96
N TYR A 60 -10.57 7.90 11.17
CA TYR A 60 -10.46 7.78 9.70
C TYR A 60 -9.00 7.67 9.23
N LEU A 61 -8.08 8.41 9.86
CA LEU A 61 -6.68 8.44 9.46
C LEU A 61 -5.98 7.09 9.65
N VAL A 62 -6.25 6.40 10.77
CA VAL A 62 -5.59 5.13 11.09
C VAL A 62 -5.94 4.03 10.07
N PRO A 63 -7.23 3.73 9.77
CA PRO A 63 -7.57 2.75 8.75
C PRO A 63 -7.06 3.12 7.35
N TYR A 64 -7.03 4.41 7.01
CA TYR A 64 -6.43 4.88 5.75
C TYR A 64 -4.93 4.53 5.68
N GLY A 65 -4.18 4.87 6.74
CA GLY A 65 -2.74 4.64 6.81
C GLY A 65 -2.36 3.17 6.75
N VAL A 66 -3.03 2.32 7.54
CA VAL A 66 -2.77 0.86 7.55
C VAL A 66 -3.11 0.22 6.20
N THR A 67 -4.20 0.65 5.56
CA THR A 67 -4.58 0.15 4.22
C THR A 67 -3.57 0.57 3.16
N THR A 68 -3.10 1.81 3.23
CA THR A 68 -2.09 2.35 2.30
C THR A 68 -0.75 1.63 2.45
N TYR A 69 -0.31 1.42 3.69
CA TYR A 69 0.94 0.71 4.00
C TYR A 69 0.92 -0.73 3.47
N THR A 70 -0.12 -1.49 3.82
CA THR A 70 -0.26 -2.90 3.39
C THR A 70 -0.36 -3.03 1.87
N ALA A 71 -1.12 -2.16 1.21
CA ALA A 71 -1.22 -2.15 -0.24
C ALA A 71 0.13 -1.80 -0.90
N THR A 72 0.90 -0.88 -0.32
CA THR A 72 2.22 -0.51 -0.84
C THR A 72 3.23 -1.64 -0.66
N ALA A 73 3.28 -2.26 0.52
CA ALA A 73 4.18 -3.36 0.82
C ALA A 73 4.02 -4.54 -0.16
N MET A 74 2.78 -4.99 -0.40
CA MET A 74 2.51 -6.09 -1.34
C MET A 74 2.92 -5.75 -2.78
N LYS A 75 2.75 -4.49 -3.19
CA LYS A 75 3.07 -4.01 -4.54
C LYS A 75 4.58 -3.92 -4.79
N VAL A 76 5.40 -3.86 -3.74
CA VAL A 76 6.87 -3.83 -3.80
C VAL A 76 7.49 -5.23 -3.74
N GLU A 77 6.75 -6.29 -3.42
CA GLU A 77 7.29 -7.65 -3.34
C GLU A 77 7.53 -8.34 -4.69
N PHE A 78 7.08 -7.75 -5.81
CA PHE A 78 7.28 -8.26 -7.19
C PHE A 78 7.11 -9.78 -7.33
N LEU A 79 5.91 -10.28 -7.01
CA LEU A 79 5.58 -11.71 -7.08
C LEU A 79 5.45 -12.19 -8.54
N ILE A 80 5.91 -13.41 -8.80
CA ILE A 80 5.84 -14.07 -10.11
C ILE A 80 4.38 -14.11 -10.60
N GLY A 81 4.14 -13.77 -11.85
CA GLY A 81 2.82 -13.79 -12.48
C GLY A 81 1.91 -12.61 -12.10
N THR A 82 2.35 -11.71 -11.21
CA THR A 82 1.66 -10.44 -10.97
C THR A 82 2.12 -9.37 -11.96
N LYS A 83 1.28 -8.37 -12.23
CA LYS A 83 1.66 -7.24 -13.08
C LYS A 83 2.50 -6.24 -12.29
N ALA A 84 3.66 -5.86 -12.83
CA ALA A 84 4.43 -4.76 -12.29
C ALA A 84 3.64 -3.45 -12.38
N ILE A 85 3.70 -2.64 -11.33
CA ILE A 85 2.89 -1.41 -11.22
C ILE A 85 3.68 -0.18 -11.67
N ILE A 86 4.99 -0.33 -11.72
CA ILE A 86 5.99 0.67 -12.04
C ILE A 86 7.12 0.00 -12.82
N ASP A 87 7.91 0.81 -13.51
CA ASP A 87 9.15 0.35 -14.13
C ASP A 87 10.20 0.12 -13.04
N ALA A 88 10.79 -1.07 -13.00
CA ALA A 88 11.74 -1.44 -11.96
C ALA A 88 12.83 -2.40 -12.45
N ASP A 89 14.05 -2.14 -12.00
CA ASP A 89 15.17 -3.08 -12.12
C ASP A 89 15.09 -4.06 -10.94
N LEU A 90 14.92 -5.35 -11.26
CA LEU A 90 14.82 -6.42 -10.27
C LEU A 90 16.07 -7.29 -10.31
N LYS A 91 16.49 -7.74 -9.14
CA LYS A 91 17.57 -8.70 -8.94
C LYS A 91 17.04 -9.94 -8.21
N CYS A 92 17.31 -11.11 -8.74
CA CYS A 92 16.96 -12.36 -8.08
C CYS A 92 17.90 -12.56 -6.89
N VAL A 93 17.32 -12.76 -5.71
CA VAL A 93 18.08 -12.92 -4.45
C VAL A 93 18.99 -14.14 -4.50
N LYS A 94 18.58 -15.19 -5.22
CA LYS A 94 19.24 -16.49 -5.17
C LYS A 94 20.42 -16.63 -6.14
N CYS A 95 20.25 -16.22 -7.40
CA CYS A 95 21.29 -16.35 -8.42
C CYS A 95 21.89 -15.02 -8.89
N GLY A 96 21.35 -13.89 -8.42
CA GLY A 96 21.81 -12.56 -8.81
C GLY A 96 21.46 -12.13 -10.23
N CYS A 97 20.65 -12.90 -10.98
CA CYS A 97 20.15 -12.51 -12.31
C CYS A 97 19.38 -11.19 -12.19
N GLU A 98 19.50 -10.32 -13.20
CA GLU A 98 18.84 -9.02 -13.21
C GLU A 98 17.92 -8.92 -14.41
N ILE A 99 16.77 -8.30 -14.20
CA ILE A 99 15.78 -8.03 -15.24
C ILE A 99 15.25 -6.62 -15.07
N HIS A 100 14.83 -6.02 -16.16
CA HIS A 100 14.05 -4.79 -16.14
C HIS A 100 12.61 -5.14 -16.48
N VAL A 101 11.67 -4.76 -15.61
CA VAL A 101 10.24 -5.01 -15.81
C VAL A 101 9.55 -3.68 -16.02
N LYS A 102 8.72 -3.58 -17.06
CA LYS A 102 7.93 -2.39 -17.33
C LYS A 102 6.59 -2.43 -16.61
N LYS A 103 6.01 -1.27 -16.36
CA LYS A 103 4.65 -1.12 -15.85
C LYS A 103 3.66 -1.92 -16.69
N ASN A 104 2.76 -2.62 -16.01
CA ASN A 104 1.77 -3.56 -16.52
C ASN A 104 2.30 -4.85 -17.15
N GLU A 105 3.62 -5.07 -17.16
CA GLU A 105 4.22 -6.32 -17.59
C GLU A 105 4.09 -7.39 -16.50
N LEU A 106 3.90 -8.66 -16.91
CA LEU A 106 3.90 -9.78 -15.97
C LEU A 106 5.31 -10.03 -15.46
N ILE A 107 5.47 -10.10 -14.14
CA ILE A 107 6.75 -10.38 -13.52
C ILE A 107 7.13 -11.85 -13.82
N PRO A 108 8.21 -12.09 -14.59
CA PRO A 108 8.55 -13.42 -15.04
C PRO A 108 9.28 -14.21 -13.95
N GLU A 109 9.41 -15.51 -14.16
CA GLU A 109 10.35 -16.35 -13.40
C GLU A 109 11.80 -16.02 -13.79
N CYS A 110 12.75 -16.11 -12.86
CA CYS A 110 14.16 -16.02 -13.23
C CYS A 110 14.54 -17.26 -14.03
N LYS A 111 15.16 -17.04 -15.20
CA LYS A 111 15.65 -18.09 -16.12
C LYS A 111 16.53 -19.16 -15.44
N LYS A 112 17.20 -18.84 -14.33
CA LYS A 112 18.06 -19.79 -13.58
C LYS A 112 17.36 -20.45 -12.39
N CYS A 113 16.36 -19.82 -11.77
CA CYS A 113 15.75 -20.30 -10.52
C CYS A 113 14.32 -20.86 -10.72
N GLY A 114 13.69 -20.58 -11.85
CA GLY A 114 12.31 -20.97 -12.16
C GLY A 114 11.33 -20.51 -11.07
N ILE A 115 10.48 -21.43 -10.62
CA ILE A 115 9.44 -21.19 -9.61
C ILE A 115 10.03 -20.75 -8.25
N LYS A 116 11.29 -21.09 -7.95
CA LYS A 116 11.97 -20.68 -6.70
C LYS A 116 12.51 -19.24 -6.75
N THR A 117 12.02 -18.43 -7.68
CA THR A 117 12.50 -17.06 -7.85
C THR A 117 11.97 -16.15 -6.74
N HIS A 118 12.86 -15.32 -6.21
CA HIS A 118 12.50 -14.23 -5.32
C HIS A 118 13.16 -12.96 -5.86
N TRP A 119 12.34 -12.06 -6.41
CA TRP A 119 12.80 -10.77 -6.89
C TRP A 119 12.94 -9.78 -5.74
N LYS A 120 13.93 -8.89 -5.85
CA LYS A 120 14.05 -7.68 -5.04
C LYS A 120 14.48 -6.53 -5.95
N LEU A 121 14.16 -5.31 -5.55
CA LEU A 121 14.68 -4.12 -6.22
C LEU A 121 16.22 -4.15 -6.22
N LYS A 122 16.82 -3.82 -7.37
CA LYS A 122 18.26 -3.71 -7.57
C LYS A 122 18.81 -2.37 -7.06
#